data_AF-A0A1F0F9M8-F1
#
_entry.id   AF-A0A1F0F9M8-F1
#
_cell.length_a   1.000
_cell.length_b   1.000
_cell.length_c   1.000
_cell.angle_alpha   90.00
_cell.angle_beta   90.00
_cell.angle_gamma   90.00
#
_symmetry.space_group_name_H-M   'P 1'
#
loop_
_entity.id
_entity.type
_entity.pdbx_description
1 polymer ?
#
loop_
_entity_poly.entity_id
_entity_poly.type
_entity_poly.pdbx_seq_one_letter_code
_entity_poly.pdbx_strand_id
1 'polypeptide(L)'
;MKKFKKLILLIFLFVLTACSFGRPEDVTELIEAPKVEDPILKGTWQVSEIKKSSGTTDLSNVKINDKLYIDKNLVALNDDYAYPPKFSTKYVNLKSYLESRSLDLDLSSKSYVKILSANQGQLYSRDFVVLDKDTIFYIQEDCAVILKKIDKSVKRNVIKKYAKRASKERTTTKTGEKVEEDTSVLIGVRERVDNNTSSPNYYYYTYCIRLEPNKMARIEKAEHIFFPLKEEFWRLKCEINTKNKKYDNILAYPIKLENKMNDKKNKDKYKFENSDIDLKINYVDEDYISFDYTLVSDKLPINKYAMLKTDQLSNDSFLTIKEFTGESKSKDIFKNVVYDQISQNVGSLDDNKISYDFTNFGFIRNFGLWQLESSYQMKKDENLEQKSFPIDMAITEELLEQNKKDITVDMIKNINSHAKDYFELVNGQYVAVQTPDEILFYNVRNGLIDPNPKFSIQLSNSTDIIMFEQGLGSYAEKWEKLFSDNNIIIH
;
A
#
# COMPACT_ATOMS: atom_id res chain seq x y z
N MET A 1 -35.09 -65.28 1.04
CA MET A 1 -34.00 -64.86 1.96
C MET A 1 -32.64 -64.58 1.29
N LYS A 2 -32.12 -65.42 0.37
CA LYS A 2 -30.81 -65.18 -0.30
C LYS A 2 -30.73 -63.88 -1.13
N LYS A 3 -31.80 -63.49 -1.83
CA LYS A 3 -31.84 -62.25 -2.63
C LYS A 3 -31.84 -60.98 -1.77
N PHE A 4 -32.50 -61.03 -0.60
CA PHE A 4 -32.55 -59.91 0.35
C PHE A 4 -31.19 -59.68 1.04
N LYS A 5 -30.48 -60.77 1.37
CA LYS A 5 -29.10 -60.68 1.89
C LYS A 5 -28.12 -60.08 0.87
N LYS A 6 -28.28 -60.35 -0.42
CA LYS A 6 -27.46 -59.74 -1.49
C LYS A 6 -27.75 -58.24 -1.66
N LEU A 7 -29.00 -57.82 -1.48
CA LEU A 7 -29.37 -56.40 -1.56
C LEU A 7 -28.80 -55.60 -0.39
N ILE A 8 -28.84 -56.16 0.83
CA ILE A 8 -28.24 -55.53 2.02
C ILE A 8 -26.72 -55.42 1.89
N LEU A 9 -26.05 -56.46 1.35
CA LEU A 9 -24.62 -56.44 1.10
C LEU A 9 -24.23 -55.36 0.07
N LEU A 10 -25.04 -55.18 -0.98
CA LEU A 10 -24.83 -54.15 -2.00
C LEU A 10 -24.95 -52.75 -1.42
N ILE A 11 -25.96 -52.52 -0.56
CA ILE A 11 -26.15 -51.23 0.13
C ILE A 11 -24.96 -50.94 1.07
N PHE A 12 -24.43 -51.96 1.76
CA PHE A 12 -23.25 -51.79 2.61
C PHE A 12 -21.97 -51.43 1.82
N LEU A 13 -21.84 -51.94 0.59
CA LEU A 13 -20.74 -51.58 -0.33
C LEU A 13 -20.82 -50.13 -0.81
N PHE A 14 -22.02 -49.56 -0.97
CA PHE A 14 -22.20 -48.14 -1.30
C PHE A 14 -21.86 -47.22 -0.12
N VAL A 15 -22.10 -47.62 1.13
CA VAL A 15 -21.72 -46.82 2.32
C VAL A 15 -20.20 -46.80 2.52
N LEU A 16 -19.48 -47.87 2.13
CA LEU A 16 -18.02 -47.95 2.23
C LEU A 16 -17.27 -47.10 1.19
N THR A 17 -17.92 -46.69 0.10
CA THR A 17 -17.33 -45.81 -0.94
C THR A 17 -17.70 -44.33 -0.76
N ALA A 18 -18.62 -44.00 0.14
CA ALA A 18 -19.04 -42.62 0.42
C ALA A 18 -18.05 -41.81 1.30
N CYS A 19 -16.97 -42.44 1.79
CA CYS A 19 -15.90 -41.78 2.55
C CYS A 19 -14.67 -41.43 1.71
N SER A 20 -14.83 -41.19 0.41
CA SER A 20 -13.86 -40.38 -0.36
C SER A 20 -14.48 -39.02 -0.71
N PHE A 21 -14.95 -38.30 0.32
CA PHE A 21 -14.99 -36.85 0.20
C PHE A 21 -13.55 -36.38 0.03
N GLY A 22 -13.29 -35.69 -1.09
CA GLY A 22 -11.98 -35.18 -1.45
C GLY A 22 -11.33 -34.51 -0.25
N ARG A 23 -10.10 -34.91 0.05
CA ARG A 23 -9.24 -34.11 0.92
C ARG A 23 -9.08 -32.75 0.24
N PRO A 24 -9.42 -31.63 0.89
CA PRO A 24 -8.86 -30.35 0.48
C PRO A 24 -7.35 -30.51 0.62
N GLU A 25 -6.59 -30.22 -0.44
CA GLU A 25 -5.13 -30.17 -0.38
C GLU A 25 -4.63 -29.06 0.57
N ASP A 26 -5.52 -28.15 0.98
CA ASP A 26 -5.25 -27.05 1.90
C ASP A 26 -6.00 -27.21 3.24
N VAL A 27 -5.26 -27.62 4.26
CA VAL A 27 -5.71 -27.67 5.67
C VAL A 27 -5.88 -26.26 6.26
N THR A 28 -5.46 -25.23 5.55
CA THR A 28 -5.59 -23.80 5.90
C THR A 28 -7.05 -23.33 5.89
N GLU A 29 -7.91 -23.90 5.03
CA GLU A 29 -9.35 -23.56 5.01
C GLU A 29 -10.14 -24.12 6.20
N LEU A 30 -9.59 -25.12 6.92
CA LEU A 30 -10.21 -25.69 8.13
C LEU A 30 -9.84 -24.93 9.41
N ILE A 31 -8.97 -23.92 9.31
CA ILE A 31 -8.61 -23.04 10.42
C ILE A 31 -9.55 -21.82 10.38
N GLU A 32 -10.74 -21.95 10.97
CA GLU A 32 -11.52 -20.75 11.32
C GLU A 32 -10.70 -19.94 12.33
N ALA A 33 -10.28 -18.73 11.93
CA ALA A 33 -9.74 -17.76 12.88
C ALA A 33 -10.71 -17.61 14.07
N PRO A 34 -10.21 -17.53 15.32
CA PRO A 34 -11.06 -17.48 16.49
C PRO A 34 -12.12 -16.38 16.34
N LYS A 35 -13.40 -16.75 16.50
CA LYS A 35 -14.52 -15.82 16.40
C LYS A 35 -14.29 -14.68 17.38
N VAL A 36 -14.04 -13.49 16.83
CA VAL A 36 -13.77 -12.28 17.61
C VAL A 36 -14.96 -12.02 18.55
N GLU A 37 -14.68 -12.07 19.86
CA GLU A 37 -15.53 -11.51 20.92
C GLU A 37 -15.78 -10.01 20.66
N ASP A 38 -16.81 -9.43 21.26
CA ASP A 38 -17.06 -8.00 21.12
C ASP A 38 -15.77 -7.17 21.36
N PRO A 39 -15.48 -6.14 20.53
CA PRO A 39 -14.27 -5.36 20.69
C PRO A 39 -14.24 -4.73 22.08
N ILE A 40 -13.05 -4.65 22.69
CA ILE A 40 -12.87 -4.12 24.06
C ILE A 40 -13.43 -2.70 24.24
N LEU A 41 -13.57 -1.94 23.15
CA LEU A 41 -14.11 -0.58 23.12
C LEU A 41 -15.56 -0.51 22.63
N LYS A 42 -16.30 -1.62 22.59
CA LYS A 42 -17.70 -1.63 22.22
C LYS A 42 -18.49 -0.58 23.02
N GLY A 43 -19.30 0.20 22.31
CA GLY A 43 -20.14 1.23 22.89
C GLY A 43 -20.28 2.47 22.02
N THR A 44 -21.02 3.44 22.56
CA THR A 44 -21.13 4.78 22.00
C THR A 44 -20.25 5.72 22.83
N TRP A 45 -19.38 6.44 22.14
CA TRP A 45 -18.46 7.41 22.70
C TRP A 45 -18.79 8.80 22.18
N GLN A 46 -18.52 9.83 22.97
CA GLN A 46 -18.79 11.21 22.63
C GLN A 46 -17.51 12.04 22.74
N VAL A 47 -17.22 12.84 21.72
CA VAL A 47 -16.09 13.77 21.73
C VAL A 47 -16.29 14.76 22.87
N SER A 48 -15.40 14.70 23.86
CA SER A 48 -15.43 15.58 25.04
C SER A 48 -14.46 16.74 24.93
N GLU A 49 -13.32 16.52 24.28
CA GLU A 49 -12.24 17.51 24.20
C GLU A 49 -11.41 17.25 22.94
N ILE A 50 -10.87 18.32 22.35
CA ILE A 50 -9.92 18.26 21.24
C ILE A 50 -8.67 19.00 21.72
N LYS A 51 -7.61 18.27 22.04
CA LYS A 51 -6.32 18.85 22.44
C LYS A 51 -5.44 19.05 21.22
N LYS A 52 -4.99 20.29 21.03
CA LYS A 52 -4.14 20.70 19.91
C LYS A 52 -2.68 20.71 20.35
N SER A 53 -1.78 20.24 19.48
CA SER A 53 -0.36 20.53 19.65
C SER A 53 -0.08 22.01 19.27
N SER A 54 0.91 22.63 19.91
CA SER A 54 1.22 24.05 19.78
C SER A 54 1.49 24.45 18.31
N GLY A 55 0.73 25.44 17.81
CA GLY A 55 0.97 26.08 16.51
C GLY A 55 0.15 25.54 15.31
N THR A 56 -1.02 24.94 15.54
CA THR A 56 -1.82 24.28 14.50
C THR A 56 -3.14 25.01 14.18
N THR A 57 -3.50 25.07 12.89
CA THR A 57 -4.78 25.59 12.38
C THR A 57 -5.86 24.50 12.35
N ASP A 58 -7.13 24.89 12.51
CA ASP A 58 -8.29 23.98 12.53
C ASP A 58 -8.43 23.18 11.22
N LEU A 59 -8.14 21.88 11.28
CA LEU A 59 -8.33 20.96 10.15
C LEU A 59 -9.18 19.73 10.52
N SER A 60 -9.55 19.54 11.80
CA SER A 60 -10.43 18.42 12.14
C SER A 60 -11.88 18.69 11.76
N ASN A 61 -12.45 17.84 10.90
CA ASN A 61 -13.89 17.80 10.61
C ASN A 61 -14.75 17.32 11.81
N VAL A 62 -14.17 17.26 13.00
CA VAL A 62 -14.72 16.63 14.19
C VAL A 62 -15.02 17.70 15.22
N LYS A 63 -16.25 17.71 15.73
CA LYS A 63 -16.73 18.71 16.67
C LYS A 63 -16.95 18.08 18.05
N ILE A 64 -16.86 18.93 19.07
CA ILE A 64 -17.28 18.54 20.42
C ILE A 64 -18.74 18.07 20.35
N ASN A 65 -19.04 16.97 21.05
CA ASN A 65 -20.31 16.23 21.04
C ASN A 65 -20.57 15.30 19.85
N ASP A 66 -19.67 15.23 18.85
CA ASP A 66 -19.77 14.19 17.83
C ASP A 66 -19.67 12.79 18.46
N LYS A 67 -20.33 11.81 17.83
CA LYS A 67 -20.48 10.47 18.39
C LYS A 67 -19.72 9.45 17.57
N LEU A 68 -18.81 8.76 18.24
CA LEU A 68 -18.10 7.59 17.73
C LEU A 68 -18.87 6.33 18.15
N TYR A 69 -19.18 5.48 17.18
CA TYR A 69 -19.84 4.20 17.40
C TYR A 69 -18.83 3.08 17.17
N ILE A 70 -18.64 2.21 18.16
CA ILE A 70 -17.80 1.01 18.04
C ILE A 70 -18.66 -0.21 18.38
N ASP A 71 -18.81 -1.11 17.41
CA ASP A 71 -19.47 -2.40 17.54
C ASP A 71 -18.67 -3.44 16.75
N LYS A 72 -18.97 -4.74 16.91
CA LYS A 72 -18.27 -5.83 16.22
C LYS A 72 -18.19 -5.63 14.71
N ASN A 73 -19.24 -5.06 14.11
CA ASN A 73 -19.33 -4.86 12.67
C ASN A 73 -19.21 -3.39 12.24
N LEU A 74 -18.95 -2.46 13.15
CA LEU A 74 -19.00 -1.03 12.84
C LEU A 74 -17.98 -0.24 13.65
N VAL A 75 -17.18 0.57 12.97
CA VAL A 75 -16.58 1.77 13.56
C VAL A 75 -17.04 2.96 12.76
N ALA A 76 -17.58 4.00 13.39
CA ALA A 76 -18.07 5.17 12.66
C ALA A 76 -18.04 6.45 13.49
N LEU A 77 -17.53 7.53 12.89
CA LEU A 77 -17.63 8.90 13.36
C LEU A 77 -18.02 9.79 12.18
N ASN A 78 -19.22 10.35 12.22
CA ASN A 78 -19.79 11.15 11.12
C ASN A 78 -19.80 10.37 9.78
N ASP A 79 -19.09 10.85 8.77
CA ASP A 79 -18.98 10.22 7.45
C ASP A 79 -17.77 9.30 7.30
N ASP A 80 -16.92 9.22 8.33
CA ASP A 80 -15.75 8.35 8.35
C ASP A 80 -16.06 7.06 9.11
N TYR A 81 -16.06 5.93 8.40
CA TYR A 81 -16.53 4.68 8.96
C TYR A 81 -15.99 3.43 8.26
N ALA A 82 -15.96 2.31 9.00
CA ALA A 82 -15.65 0.97 8.51
C ALA A 82 -16.81 0.00 8.80
N TYR A 83 -17.13 -0.84 7.81
CA TYR A 83 -18.21 -1.85 7.91
C TYR A 83 -18.01 -3.03 6.94
N PRO A 84 -17.72 -4.25 7.41
CA PRO A 84 -17.22 -4.58 8.74
C PRO A 84 -15.73 -4.21 8.87
N PRO A 85 -15.29 -3.67 10.02
CA PRO A 85 -13.88 -3.53 10.34
C PRO A 85 -13.28 -4.87 10.79
N LYS A 86 -11.97 -5.03 10.59
CA LYS A 86 -11.12 -5.96 11.33
C LYS A 86 -10.54 -5.19 12.54
N PHE A 87 -10.36 -5.88 13.65
CA PHE A 87 -9.82 -5.30 14.88
C PHE A 87 -8.54 -6.01 15.28
N SER A 88 -7.52 -5.25 15.70
CA SER A 88 -6.32 -5.77 16.35
C SER A 88 -5.99 -4.95 17.59
N THR A 89 -5.24 -5.52 18.53
CA THR A 89 -4.90 -4.86 19.78
C THR A 89 -3.41 -4.96 20.05
N LYS A 90 -2.78 -3.84 20.43
CA LYS A 90 -1.37 -3.77 20.85
C LYS A 90 -1.23 -3.07 22.19
N TYR A 91 -0.11 -3.31 22.88
CA TYR A 91 0.23 -2.66 24.15
C TYR A 91 1.57 -1.94 23.98
N VAL A 92 1.59 -0.61 24.19
CA VAL A 92 2.74 0.23 23.82
C VAL A 92 3.06 1.25 24.91
N ASN A 93 4.29 1.76 24.90
CA ASN A 93 4.66 2.93 25.67
C ASN A 93 4.00 4.17 25.05
N LEU A 94 3.21 4.92 25.83
CA LEU A 94 2.43 6.05 25.31
C LEU A 94 3.33 7.18 24.80
N LYS A 95 4.41 7.51 25.53
CA LYS A 95 5.32 8.59 25.16
C LYS A 95 5.99 8.29 23.81
N SER A 96 6.57 7.10 23.66
CA SER A 96 7.19 6.68 22.39
C SER A 96 6.18 6.61 21.24
N TYR A 97 4.93 6.23 21.52
CA TYR A 97 3.86 6.22 20.52
C TYR A 97 3.47 7.63 20.06
N LEU A 98 3.36 8.60 20.96
CA LEU A 98 3.07 9.99 20.59
C LEU A 98 4.25 10.64 19.84
N GLU A 99 5.48 10.39 20.29
CA GLU A 99 6.70 10.85 19.64
C GLU A 99 6.85 10.30 18.21
N SER A 100 6.47 9.04 17.98
CA SER A 100 6.51 8.46 16.63
C SER A 100 5.53 9.15 15.69
N ARG A 101 4.39 9.61 16.21
CA ARG A 101 3.36 10.40 15.51
C ARG A 101 3.64 11.91 15.49
N SER A 102 4.81 12.33 15.97
CA SER A 102 5.24 13.74 16.04
C SER A 102 4.27 14.62 16.86
N LEU A 103 3.64 14.06 17.89
CA LEU A 103 2.76 14.75 18.82
C LEU A 103 3.43 14.93 20.18
N ASP A 104 3.55 16.18 20.61
CA ASP A 104 3.97 16.52 21.96
C ASP A 104 2.75 16.98 22.77
N LEU A 105 2.05 16.00 23.35
CA LEU A 105 0.84 16.21 24.16
C LEU A 105 0.90 15.38 25.44
N ASP A 106 0.65 16.02 26.58
CA ASP A 106 0.44 15.30 27.83
C ASP A 106 -1.01 14.83 27.94
N LEU A 107 -1.22 13.56 27.61
CA LEU A 107 -2.54 12.91 27.53
C LEU A 107 -2.80 11.91 28.67
N SER A 108 -1.77 11.46 29.39
CA SER A 108 -1.93 10.48 30.48
C SER A 108 -0.72 10.43 31.41
N SER A 109 -0.99 10.17 32.69
CA SER A 109 0.04 9.78 33.66
C SER A 109 0.53 8.33 33.50
N LYS A 110 -0.06 7.54 32.60
CA LYS A 110 0.31 6.14 32.36
C LYS A 110 1.44 6.02 31.35
N SER A 111 2.49 5.28 31.70
CA SER A 111 3.60 4.99 30.80
C SER A 111 3.23 4.03 29.68
N TYR A 112 2.32 3.07 29.92
CA TYR A 112 1.90 2.07 28.94
C TYR A 112 0.38 2.03 28.77
N VAL A 113 -0.07 1.93 27.52
CA VAL A 113 -1.48 1.97 27.13
C VAL A 113 -1.80 0.86 26.13
N LYS A 114 -3.06 0.45 26.11
CA LYS A 114 -3.60 -0.45 25.10
C LYS A 114 -4.10 0.38 23.92
N ILE A 115 -3.85 -0.09 22.70
CA ILE A 115 -4.36 0.50 21.47
C ILE A 115 -5.23 -0.54 20.77
N LEU A 116 -6.46 -0.15 20.44
CA LEU A 116 -7.34 -0.89 19.54
C LEU A 116 -7.22 -0.28 18.15
N SER A 117 -6.68 -1.04 17.21
CA SER A 117 -6.64 -0.65 15.80
C SER A 117 -7.88 -1.23 15.10
N ALA A 118 -8.58 -0.40 14.35
CA ALA A 118 -9.70 -0.79 13.50
C ALA A 118 -9.33 -0.52 12.05
N ASN A 119 -9.40 -1.53 11.19
CA ASN A 119 -8.99 -1.42 9.79
C ASN A 119 -10.00 -2.08 8.83
N GLN A 120 -10.02 -1.63 7.58
CA GLN A 120 -10.78 -2.24 6.49
C GLN A 120 -10.00 -2.15 5.18
N GLY A 121 -8.88 -2.89 5.11
CA GLY A 121 -7.94 -2.77 3.99
C GLY A 121 -7.52 -1.30 3.79
N GLN A 122 -7.45 -0.87 2.54
CA GLN A 122 -7.13 0.52 2.15
C GLN A 122 -8.25 1.54 2.45
N LEU A 123 -9.45 1.09 2.82
CA LEU A 123 -10.62 1.96 2.95
C LEU A 123 -10.73 2.68 4.29
N TYR A 124 -10.11 2.14 5.34
CA TYR A 124 -10.20 2.70 6.67
C TYR A 124 -9.08 2.15 7.54
N SER A 125 -8.44 3.02 8.31
CA SER A 125 -7.52 2.65 9.38
C SER A 125 -7.67 3.65 10.50
N ARG A 126 -7.82 3.19 11.75
CA ARG A 126 -7.80 4.07 12.92
C ARG A 126 -7.28 3.40 14.18
N ASP A 127 -6.35 4.06 14.86
CA ASP A 127 -5.84 3.68 16.18
C ASP A 127 -6.59 4.41 17.32
N PHE A 128 -7.26 3.65 18.19
CA PHE A 128 -7.88 4.17 19.42
C PHE A 128 -7.05 3.80 20.65
N VAL A 129 -6.51 4.82 21.32
CA VAL A 129 -5.70 4.68 22.53
C VAL A 129 -6.59 4.70 23.77
N VAL A 130 -6.43 3.69 24.62
CA VAL A 130 -7.24 3.51 25.84
C VAL A 130 -6.56 4.16 27.04
N LEU A 131 -7.10 5.28 27.52
CA LEU A 131 -6.62 5.96 28.73
C LEU A 131 -7.17 5.28 29.98
N ASP A 132 -8.47 4.99 30.01
CA ASP A 132 -9.15 4.24 31.06
C ASP A 132 -10.40 3.54 30.50
N LYS A 133 -11.26 2.99 31.38
CA LYS A 133 -12.47 2.23 30.98
C LYS A 133 -13.50 3.05 30.20
N ASP A 134 -13.55 4.36 30.45
CA ASP A 134 -14.56 5.29 29.99
C ASP A 134 -13.96 6.46 29.19
N THR A 135 -12.63 6.52 29.04
CA THR A 135 -11.92 7.55 28.27
C THR A 135 -10.96 6.92 27.26
N ILE A 136 -11.09 7.33 26.00
CA ILE A 136 -10.18 6.99 24.90
C ILE A 136 -9.77 8.26 24.17
N PHE A 137 -8.72 8.17 23.35
CA PHE A 137 -8.47 9.17 22.33
C PHE A 137 -8.02 8.51 21.03
N TYR A 138 -8.16 9.23 19.93
CA TYR A 138 -7.45 8.92 18.69
C TYR A 138 -6.74 10.18 18.20
N ILE A 139 -5.79 9.98 17.31
CA ILE A 139 -5.02 11.06 16.70
C ILE A 139 -5.65 11.36 15.35
N GLN A 140 -5.91 12.62 15.07
CA GLN A 140 -6.23 13.06 13.72
C GLN A 140 -5.41 14.30 13.45
N GLU A 141 -4.52 14.18 12.46
CA GLU A 141 -3.53 15.21 12.11
C GLU A 141 -2.67 15.59 13.32
N ASP A 142 -2.79 16.82 13.85
CA ASP A 142 -2.05 17.31 15.02
C ASP A 142 -2.91 17.46 16.29
N CYS A 143 -4.10 16.85 16.28
CA CYS A 143 -5.04 16.89 17.40
C CYS A 143 -5.23 15.51 18.02
N ALA A 144 -5.25 15.48 19.36
CA ALA A 144 -5.79 14.35 20.10
C ALA A 144 -7.29 14.61 20.36
N VAL A 145 -8.14 13.80 19.71
CA VAL A 145 -9.58 13.84 19.93
C VAL A 145 -9.91 12.89 21.08
N ILE A 146 -10.29 13.46 22.22
CA ILE A 146 -10.61 12.72 23.45
C ILE A 146 -12.11 12.45 23.49
N LEU A 147 -12.46 11.19 23.74
CA LEU A 147 -13.84 10.73 23.79
C LEU A 147 -14.15 10.04 25.11
N LYS A 148 -15.35 10.31 25.63
CA LYS A 148 -15.91 9.66 26.81
C LYS A 148 -17.02 8.70 26.44
N LYS A 149 -17.06 7.54 27.09
CA LYS A 149 -18.11 6.54 26.90
C LYS A 149 -19.43 7.07 27.46
N ILE A 150 -20.47 7.03 26.65
CA ILE A 150 -21.84 7.43 27.04
C ILE A 150 -22.82 6.26 27.04
N ASP A 151 -22.51 5.19 26.31
CA ASP A 151 -23.31 3.96 26.29
C ASP A 151 -22.38 2.75 26.09
N LYS A 152 -22.72 1.62 26.73
CA LYS A 152 -21.98 0.35 26.58
C LYS A 152 -22.32 -0.38 25.27
N SER A 153 -23.34 0.09 24.54
CA SER A 153 -23.82 -0.51 23.31
C SER A 153 -24.01 0.53 22.21
N VAL A 154 -24.07 0.06 20.97
CA VAL A 154 -24.48 0.87 19.82
C VAL A 154 -25.92 0.49 19.47
N LYS A 155 -26.80 1.49 19.37
CA LYS A 155 -28.22 1.26 19.04
C LYS A 155 -28.34 0.59 17.66
N ARG A 156 -29.20 -0.42 17.56
CA ARG A 156 -29.38 -1.21 16.33
C ARG A 156 -29.80 -0.38 15.11
N ASN A 157 -30.53 0.72 15.31
CA ASN A 157 -30.90 1.63 14.23
C ASN A 157 -29.70 2.38 13.63
N VAL A 158 -28.69 2.72 14.44
CA VAL A 158 -27.42 3.30 13.98
C VAL A 158 -26.65 2.27 13.16
N ILE A 159 -26.52 1.05 13.68
CA ILE A 159 -25.87 -0.05 12.93
C ILE A 159 -26.59 -0.27 11.59
N LYS A 160 -27.93 -0.32 11.56
CA LYS A 160 -28.69 -0.44 10.32
C LYS A 160 -28.49 0.74 9.36
N LYS A 161 -28.35 1.97 9.88
CA LYS A 161 -28.08 3.16 9.07
C LYS A 161 -26.75 3.03 8.34
N TYR A 162 -25.68 2.70 9.07
CA TYR A 162 -24.37 2.50 8.47
C TYR A 162 -24.30 1.23 7.63
N ALA A 163 -24.98 0.15 8.00
CA ALA A 163 -25.09 -1.04 7.15
C ALA A 163 -25.77 -0.72 5.81
N LYS A 164 -26.85 0.08 5.82
CA LYS A 164 -27.52 0.54 4.60
C LYS A 164 -26.64 1.47 3.76
N ARG A 165 -25.81 2.29 4.42
CA ARG A 165 -24.83 3.14 3.76
C ARG A 165 -23.71 2.30 3.14
N ALA A 166 -23.12 1.41 3.94
CA ALA A 166 -22.14 0.41 3.59
C ALA A 166 -22.58 -0.57 2.51
N SER A 167 -23.88 -0.79 2.34
CA SER A 167 -24.44 -1.57 1.24
C SER A 167 -24.76 -0.70 0.02
N LYS A 168 -24.95 0.61 0.16
CA LYS A 168 -25.09 1.48 -1.01
C LYS A 168 -23.73 1.79 -1.64
N GLU A 169 -22.77 2.13 -0.80
CA GLU A 169 -21.34 1.87 -1.01
C GLU A 169 -21.18 0.31 -1.03
N ARG A 170 -20.13 -0.39 -1.43
CA ARG A 170 -19.96 -1.88 -1.40
C ARG A 170 -20.98 -2.86 -2.04
N THR A 171 -22.31 -2.65 -2.19
CA THR A 171 -23.14 -3.64 -2.95
C THR A 171 -23.48 -3.23 -4.37
N THR A 172 -23.03 -4.12 -5.27
CA THR A 172 -23.64 -4.46 -6.55
C THR A 172 -25.16 -4.40 -6.51
N THR A 173 -25.78 -3.96 -7.59
CA THR A 173 -27.24 -4.01 -7.75
C THR A 173 -27.77 -5.44 -7.64
N LYS A 174 -29.10 -5.59 -7.50
CA LYS A 174 -29.80 -6.91 -7.48
C LYS A 174 -29.59 -7.74 -8.76
N THR A 175 -28.95 -7.19 -9.79
CA THR A 175 -28.57 -7.84 -11.05
C THR A 175 -27.07 -8.15 -11.14
N GLY A 176 -26.28 -7.87 -10.10
CA GLY A 176 -24.84 -8.21 -10.05
C GLY A 176 -23.91 -7.17 -10.69
N GLU A 177 -24.38 -5.97 -11.05
CA GLU A 177 -23.52 -4.92 -11.60
C GLU A 177 -22.83 -4.13 -10.49
N LYS A 178 -21.49 -3.97 -10.58
CA LYS A 178 -20.65 -3.15 -9.67
C LYS A 178 -21.21 -1.71 -9.65
N VAL A 179 -21.65 -1.23 -8.47
CA VAL A 179 -22.20 0.12 -8.33
C VAL A 179 -21.08 1.15 -8.47
N GLU A 180 -21.40 2.15 -9.28
CA GLU A 180 -20.69 3.39 -9.56
C GLU A 180 -20.34 4.18 -8.29
N GLU A 181 -19.19 3.87 -7.69
CA GLU A 181 -18.61 4.66 -6.60
C GLU A 181 -17.66 5.73 -7.11
N ASP A 182 -17.81 6.90 -6.53
CA ASP A 182 -16.84 7.95 -6.51
C ASP A 182 -15.46 7.42 -6.10
N THR A 183 -14.47 7.61 -6.97
CA THR A 183 -13.10 7.17 -6.76
C THR A 183 -12.15 8.34 -6.93
N SER A 184 -11.09 8.39 -6.13
CA SER A 184 -9.92 9.21 -6.38
C SER A 184 -8.71 8.31 -6.52
N VAL A 185 -7.91 8.57 -7.54
CA VAL A 185 -6.67 7.82 -7.78
C VAL A 185 -5.50 8.78 -7.65
N LEU A 186 -4.51 8.40 -6.85
CA LEU A 186 -3.21 9.05 -6.81
C LEU A 186 -2.23 8.21 -7.63
N ILE A 187 -1.76 8.75 -8.75
CA ILE A 187 -0.77 8.10 -9.61
C ILE A 187 0.56 8.81 -9.44
N GLY A 188 1.50 8.16 -8.77
CA GLY A 188 2.87 8.65 -8.67
C GLY A 188 3.66 8.20 -9.89
N VAL A 189 4.33 9.13 -10.53
CA VAL A 189 5.10 8.87 -11.75
C VAL A 189 6.54 9.34 -11.61
N ARG A 190 7.45 8.61 -12.25
CA ARG A 190 8.83 9.03 -12.52
C ARG A 190 8.97 9.38 -13.98
N GLU A 191 9.32 10.63 -14.24
CA GLU A 191 9.54 11.19 -15.56
C GLU A 191 11.05 11.31 -15.84
N ARG A 192 11.51 10.72 -16.94
CA ARG A 192 12.89 10.74 -17.39
C ARG A 192 13.09 11.82 -18.45
N VAL A 193 13.98 12.75 -18.18
CA VAL A 193 14.41 13.79 -19.11
C VAL A 193 15.86 13.54 -19.51
N ASP A 194 16.05 13.22 -20.78
CA ASP A 194 17.39 13.06 -21.36
C ASP A 194 17.99 14.44 -21.65
N ASN A 195 19.11 14.72 -21.00
CA ASN A 195 19.85 15.96 -21.18
C ASN A 195 21.02 15.71 -22.14
N ASN A 196 21.70 16.78 -22.57
CA ASN A 196 22.99 16.67 -23.29
C ASN A 196 24.15 16.09 -22.42
N THR A 197 23.87 15.67 -21.18
CA THR A 197 24.81 15.00 -20.28
C THR A 197 24.65 13.48 -20.35
N SER A 198 25.68 12.73 -19.96
CA SER A 198 25.69 11.26 -20.04
C SER A 198 24.65 10.55 -19.15
N SER A 199 24.04 11.25 -18.18
CA SER A 199 23.03 10.70 -17.28
C SER A 199 21.71 11.47 -17.41
N PRO A 200 20.55 10.78 -17.43
CA PRO A 200 19.25 11.42 -17.47
C PRO A 200 18.91 12.04 -16.11
N ASN A 201 18.05 13.06 -16.13
CA ASN A 201 17.39 13.53 -14.93
C ASN A 201 16.06 12.79 -14.73
N TYR A 202 15.76 12.45 -13.48
CA TYR A 202 14.47 11.97 -13.04
C TYR A 202 13.73 13.05 -12.26
N TYR A 203 12.47 13.26 -12.63
CA TYR A 203 11.52 14.10 -11.92
C TYR A 203 10.35 13.25 -11.46
N TYR A 204 9.78 13.59 -10.31
CA TYR A 204 8.72 12.82 -9.69
C TYR A 204 7.48 13.70 -9.55
N TYR A 205 6.33 13.17 -9.95
CA TYR A 205 5.06 13.87 -9.91
C TYR A 205 3.96 12.97 -9.40
N THR A 206 2.89 13.57 -8.88
CA THR A 206 1.64 12.87 -8.55
C THR A 206 0.50 13.46 -9.35
N TYR A 207 -0.28 12.60 -10.01
CA TYR A 207 -1.58 12.96 -10.56
C TYR A 207 -2.66 12.56 -9.55
N CYS A 208 -3.51 13.49 -9.16
CA CYS A 208 -4.75 13.22 -8.45
C CYS A 208 -5.91 13.24 -9.44
N ILE A 209 -6.59 12.11 -9.58
CA ILE A 209 -7.62 11.90 -10.58
C ILE A 209 -8.92 11.57 -9.86
N ARG A 210 -9.86 12.51 -9.90
CA ARG A 210 -11.20 12.31 -9.37
C ARG A 210 -12.11 11.75 -10.44
N LEU A 211 -12.59 10.55 -10.20
CA LEU A 211 -13.52 9.83 -11.04
C LEU A 211 -14.89 9.79 -10.37
N GLU A 212 -15.82 10.50 -10.97
CA GLU A 212 -17.24 10.40 -10.63
C GLU A 212 -17.96 9.76 -11.83
N PRO A 213 -18.91 8.85 -11.59
CA PRO A 213 -19.52 8.04 -12.64
C PRO A 213 -20.16 8.88 -13.77
N ASN A 214 -20.87 9.93 -13.38
CA ASN A 214 -21.66 10.78 -14.29
C ASN A 214 -21.03 12.17 -14.53
N LYS A 215 -19.75 12.35 -14.20
CA LYS A 215 -19.04 13.62 -14.45
C LYS A 215 -17.74 13.39 -15.22
N MET A 216 -17.23 14.48 -15.78
CA MET A 216 -15.88 14.51 -16.33
C MET A 216 -14.87 14.29 -15.20
N ALA A 217 -13.78 13.59 -15.53
CA ALA A 217 -12.68 13.42 -14.60
C ALA A 217 -12.07 14.79 -14.28
N ARG A 218 -11.73 15.01 -13.00
CA ARG A 218 -10.88 16.14 -12.60
C ARG A 218 -9.48 15.61 -12.37
N ILE A 219 -8.50 16.32 -12.92
CA ILE A 219 -7.12 15.86 -12.97
C ILE A 219 -6.26 17.02 -12.50
N GLU A 220 -5.52 16.78 -11.42
CA GLU A 220 -4.56 17.72 -10.87
C GLU A 220 -3.19 17.07 -10.87
N LYS A 221 -2.14 17.83 -11.21
CA LYS A 221 -0.75 17.37 -11.17
C LYS A 221 0.01 18.20 -10.15
N ALA A 222 0.89 17.58 -9.38
CA ALA A 222 1.79 18.25 -8.45
C ALA A 222 3.19 17.63 -8.48
N GLU A 223 4.19 18.40 -8.05
CA GLU A 223 5.56 17.91 -7.85
C GLU A 223 5.66 16.96 -6.64
N HIS A 224 6.60 16.02 -6.77
CA HIS A 224 6.91 14.97 -5.81
C HIS A 224 5.83 13.90 -5.69
N ILE A 225 6.13 12.85 -4.92
CA ILE A 225 5.18 11.76 -4.68
C ILE A 225 4.37 12.08 -3.44
N PHE A 226 3.04 12.16 -3.59
CA PHE A 226 2.08 12.40 -2.51
C PHE A 226 1.24 11.14 -2.33
N PHE A 227 1.28 10.55 -1.15
CA PHE A 227 0.73 9.22 -0.93
C PHE A 227 0.12 9.07 0.47
N PRO A 228 -0.89 8.20 0.64
CA PRO A 228 -1.45 7.89 1.94
C PRO A 228 -0.49 6.98 2.74
N LEU A 229 -0.34 7.25 4.03
CA LEU A 229 0.31 6.36 5.00
C LEU A 229 -0.57 6.24 6.24
N LYS A 230 -1.24 5.09 6.42
CA LYS A 230 -2.17 4.85 7.53
C LYS A 230 -3.30 5.90 7.58
N GLU A 231 -3.20 6.88 8.49
CA GLU A 231 -4.22 7.92 8.73
C GLU A 231 -3.83 9.30 8.19
N GLU A 232 -2.61 9.43 7.68
CA GLU A 232 -2.02 10.71 7.26
C GLU A 232 -1.56 10.64 5.80
N PHE A 233 -1.26 11.79 5.21
CA PHE A 233 -0.62 11.90 3.91
C PHE A 233 0.86 12.23 4.06
N TRP A 234 1.65 11.67 3.18
CA TRP A 234 3.09 11.80 3.17
C TRP A 234 3.56 12.36 1.83
N ARG A 235 4.71 13.03 1.87
CA ARG A 235 5.42 13.50 0.69
C ARG A 235 6.76 12.79 0.60
N LEU A 236 7.06 12.23 -0.56
CA LEU A 236 8.37 11.69 -0.90
C LEU A 236 9.06 12.57 -1.95
N LYS A 237 10.25 13.05 -1.62
CA LYS A 237 11.15 13.81 -2.49
C LYS A 237 12.42 13.02 -2.77
N CYS A 238 12.80 12.93 -4.04
CA CYS A 238 14.09 12.45 -4.48
C CYS A 238 14.58 13.43 -5.56
N GLU A 239 15.54 14.27 -5.19
CA GLU A 239 16.00 15.38 -6.02
C GLU A 239 17.50 15.26 -6.28
N ILE A 240 17.93 15.80 -7.41
CA ILE A 240 19.34 15.82 -7.76
C ILE A 240 20.12 16.69 -6.76
N ASN A 241 21.13 16.10 -6.14
CA ASN A 241 22.02 16.81 -5.26
C ASN A 241 22.87 17.80 -6.08
N THR A 242 22.74 19.08 -5.74
CA THR A 242 23.35 20.17 -6.50
C THR A 242 24.87 20.12 -6.54
N LYS A 243 25.52 19.47 -5.55
CA LYS A 243 26.98 19.38 -5.42
C LYS A 243 27.60 18.29 -6.29
N ASN A 244 27.03 17.08 -6.26
CA ASN A 244 27.59 15.91 -6.94
C ASN A 244 26.79 15.49 -8.18
N LYS A 245 25.66 16.15 -8.46
CA LYS A 245 24.76 15.90 -9.60
C LYS A 245 24.18 14.48 -9.64
N LYS A 246 23.88 13.91 -8.47
CA LYS A 246 23.33 12.55 -8.33
C LYS A 246 22.05 12.53 -7.52
N TYR A 247 21.30 11.45 -7.67
CA TYR A 247 20.21 11.09 -6.78
C TYR A 247 20.78 10.22 -5.67
N ASP A 248 21.18 10.85 -4.56
CA ASP A 248 21.85 10.18 -3.44
C ASP A 248 21.05 10.26 -2.14
N ASN A 249 19.83 10.79 -2.20
CA ASN A 249 18.97 11.00 -1.04
C ASN A 249 17.49 10.78 -1.35
N ILE A 250 16.76 10.35 -0.32
CA ILE A 250 15.31 10.23 -0.30
C ILE A 250 14.81 10.90 0.96
N LEU A 251 13.84 11.79 0.83
CA LEU A 251 13.06 12.34 1.94
C LEU A 251 11.65 11.78 1.87
N ALA A 252 11.12 11.21 2.94
CA ALA A 252 9.71 10.84 3.05
C ALA A 252 9.19 11.23 4.42
N TYR A 253 8.17 12.10 4.47
CA TYR A 253 7.67 12.67 5.73
C TYR A 253 6.17 13.00 5.66
N PRO A 254 5.48 13.06 6.82
CA PRO A 254 4.11 13.57 6.90
C PRO A 254 4.01 15.00 6.36
N ILE A 255 3.01 15.27 5.51
CA ILE A 255 2.84 16.57 4.82
C ILE A 255 2.77 17.77 5.78
N LYS A 256 2.25 17.56 6.99
CA LYS A 256 2.18 18.57 8.06
C LYS A 256 3.55 19.09 8.52
N LEU A 257 4.62 18.36 8.21
CA LEU A 257 5.99 18.74 8.53
C LEU A 257 6.69 19.51 7.41
N GLU A 258 6.05 19.78 6.26
CA GLU A 258 6.67 20.46 5.11
C GLU A 258 7.47 21.71 5.52
N ASN A 259 6.84 22.61 6.29
CA ASN A 259 7.44 23.86 6.76
C ASN A 259 8.47 23.67 7.89
N LYS A 260 8.56 22.47 8.47
CA LYS A 260 9.46 22.08 9.57
C LYS A 260 10.58 21.16 9.13
N MET A 261 10.66 20.83 7.83
CA MET A 261 11.73 19.96 7.29
C MET A 261 13.11 20.62 7.32
N ASN A 262 13.21 21.92 7.62
CA ASN A 262 14.49 22.57 7.84
C ASN A 262 15.12 22.22 9.20
N ASP A 263 14.33 21.76 10.17
CA ASP A 263 14.80 21.37 11.49
C ASP A 263 15.67 20.12 11.41
N LYS A 264 16.86 20.17 12.02
CA LYS A 264 17.82 19.06 11.99
C LYS A 264 17.22 17.74 12.47
N LYS A 265 16.42 17.77 13.55
CA LYS A 265 15.74 16.58 14.09
C LYS A 265 14.81 15.92 13.08
N ASN A 266 14.10 16.70 12.26
CA ASN A 266 13.20 16.17 11.24
C ASN A 266 13.98 15.65 10.05
N LYS A 267 15.04 16.36 9.61
CA LYS A 267 15.93 15.88 8.55
C LYS A 267 16.52 14.51 8.90
N ASP A 268 17.12 14.39 10.09
CA ASP A 268 17.79 13.16 10.51
C ASP A 268 16.80 11.98 10.64
N LYS A 269 15.50 12.24 10.92
CA LYS A 269 14.47 11.20 11.07
C LYS A 269 13.88 10.72 9.73
N TYR A 270 13.73 11.63 8.77
CA TYR A 270 12.95 11.41 7.54
C TYR A 270 13.81 11.42 6.27
N LYS A 271 15.12 11.29 6.41
CA LYS A 271 16.08 11.29 5.31
C LYS A 271 16.85 9.98 5.28
N PHE A 272 16.95 9.42 4.08
CA PHE A 272 17.98 8.48 3.69
C PHE A 272 19.00 9.21 2.82
N GLU A 273 20.30 9.00 3.05
CA GLU A 273 21.38 9.58 2.24
C GLU A 273 22.54 8.60 2.09
N ASN A 274 23.00 8.39 0.86
CA ASN A 274 24.17 7.58 0.57
C ASN A 274 24.91 8.16 -0.65
N SER A 275 26.07 8.78 -0.41
CA SER A 275 26.84 9.47 -1.47
C SER A 275 27.50 8.55 -2.50
N ASP A 276 27.55 7.25 -2.21
CA ASP A 276 28.21 6.26 -3.06
C ASP A 276 27.29 5.71 -4.13
N ILE A 277 26.01 6.10 -4.12
CA ILE A 277 25.00 5.64 -5.05
C ILE A 277 24.42 6.77 -5.91
N ASP A 278 23.89 6.38 -7.06
CA ASP A 278 22.97 7.19 -7.88
C ASP A 278 21.72 6.35 -8.13
N LEU A 279 20.57 6.81 -7.62
CA LEU A 279 19.35 6.01 -7.47
C LEU A 279 18.16 6.51 -8.30
N LYS A 280 17.23 5.62 -8.61
CA LYS A 280 15.91 5.96 -9.15
C LYS A 280 14.80 5.15 -8.49
N ILE A 281 13.74 5.84 -8.05
CA ILE A 281 12.59 5.19 -7.38
C ILE A 281 11.79 4.38 -8.40
N ASN A 282 11.51 3.12 -8.08
CA ASN A 282 10.70 2.21 -8.89
C ASN A 282 9.31 1.93 -8.30
N TYR A 283 9.17 2.03 -6.97
CA TYR A 283 7.94 1.71 -6.27
C TYR A 283 7.82 2.50 -4.97
N VAL A 284 6.60 2.94 -4.66
CA VAL A 284 6.24 3.58 -3.39
C VAL A 284 4.85 3.09 -2.97
N ASP A 285 4.74 2.61 -1.74
CA ASP A 285 3.47 2.39 -1.04
C ASP A 285 3.58 2.78 0.45
N GLU A 286 2.59 2.36 1.24
CA GLU A 286 2.58 2.64 2.67
C GLU A 286 3.68 1.90 3.47
N ASP A 287 4.24 0.81 2.97
CA ASP A 287 5.21 0.02 3.73
C ASP A 287 6.64 0.22 3.23
N TYR A 288 6.81 0.36 1.91
CA TYR A 288 8.10 0.29 1.25
C TYR A 288 8.31 1.37 0.19
N ILE A 289 9.57 1.80 0.10
CA ILE A 289 10.12 2.53 -1.03
C ILE A 289 11.15 1.62 -1.68
N SER A 290 10.95 1.26 -2.94
CA SER A 290 11.93 0.50 -3.71
C SER A 290 12.55 1.35 -4.82
N PHE A 291 13.84 1.15 -5.02
CA PHE A 291 14.62 1.84 -6.04
C PHE A 291 15.71 0.92 -6.57
N ASP A 292 16.17 1.22 -7.76
CA ASP A 292 17.47 0.72 -8.21
C ASP A 292 18.52 1.81 -8.12
N TYR A 293 19.77 1.39 -8.05
CA TYR A 293 20.91 2.26 -7.89
C TYR A 293 22.14 1.67 -8.57
N THR A 294 23.07 2.56 -8.92
CA THR A 294 24.42 2.20 -9.36
C THR A 294 25.45 2.70 -8.38
N LEU A 295 26.57 1.99 -8.24
CA LEU A 295 27.69 2.45 -7.43
C LEU A 295 28.55 3.42 -8.24
N VAL A 296 28.83 4.57 -7.65
CA VAL A 296 29.61 5.65 -8.27
C VAL A 296 31.05 5.22 -8.57
N SER A 297 31.62 4.35 -7.75
CA SER A 297 32.99 3.87 -7.86
C SER A 297 33.17 2.83 -8.98
N ASP A 298 32.08 2.25 -9.49
CA ASP A 298 32.15 1.17 -10.46
C ASP A 298 32.45 1.70 -11.87
N LYS A 299 33.53 1.18 -12.47
CA LYS A 299 33.90 1.50 -13.87
C LYS A 299 32.90 0.97 -14.88
N LEU A 300 32.20 -0.12 -14.53
CA LEU A 300 31.14 -0.77 -15.31
C LEU A 300 29.97 -0.99 -14.34
N PRO A 301 29.13 0.03 -14.14
CA PRO A 301 28.03 -0.06 -13.18
C PRO A 301 26.98 -1.06 -13.66
N ILE A 302 26.44 -1.83 -12.71
CA ILE A 302 25.19 -2.59 -12.87
C ILE A 302 24.14 -1.97 -11.95
N ASN A 303 22.87 -2.02 -12.39
CA ASN A 303 21.76 -1.68 -11.52
C ASN A 303 21.65 -2.74 -10.42
N LYS A 304 21.78 -2.29 -9.18
CA LYS A 304 21.38 -3.02 -7.99
C LYS A 304 20.04 -2.52 -7.51
N TYR A 305 19.34 -3.31 -6.74
CA TYR A 305 18.00 -3.02 -6.25
C TYR A 305 18.05 -2.92 -4.73
N ALA A 306 17.25 -2.04 -4.17
CA ALA A 306 17.12 -1.90 -2.73
C ALA A 306 15.69 -1.54 -2.34
N MET A 307 15.41 -1.79 -1.06
CA MET A 307 14.17 -1.41 -0.41
C MET A 307 14.45 -0.75 0.93
N LEU A 308 13.64 0.25 1.24
CA LEU A 308 13.58 0.92 2.54
C LEU A 308 12.15 0.83 3.06
N LYS A 309 11.99 0.86 4.38
CA LYS A 309 10.67 1.05 5.00
C LYS A 309 10.29 2.52 4.92
N THR A 310 9.08 2.80 4.46
CA THR A 310 8.61 4.16 4.22
C THR A 310 8.64 5.04 5.49
N ASP A 311 8.39 4.45 6.67
CA ASP A 311 8.37 5.15 7.95
C ASP A 311 9.70 5.11 8.75
N GLN A 312 10.77 4.50 8.21
CA GLN A 312 12.07 4.30 8.89
C GLN A 312 13.27 4.63 8.00
N LEU A 313 13.25 5.80 7.36
CA LEU A 313 14.34 6.24 6.47
C LEU A 313 15.67 6.55 7.17
N SER A 314 15.64 6.88 8.47
CA SER A 314 16.85 7.19 9.25
C SER A 314 17.76 5.97 9.51
N ASN A 315 17.32 4.77 9.14
CA ASN A 315 18.17 3.59 9.19
C ASN A 315 19.03 3.56 7.91
N ASP A 316 20.34 3.75 8.06
CA ASP A 316 21.31 3.75 6.94
C ASP A 316 21.51 2.36 6.28
N SER A 317 20.54 1.46 6.41
CA SER A 317 20.61 0.08 5.92
C SER A 317 19.41 -0.28 5.08
N PHE A 318 19.67 -0.88 3.92
CA PHE A 318 18.65 -1.50 3.09
C PHE A 318 18.00 -2.70 3.81
N LEU A 319 16.72 -2.91 3.51
CA LEU A 319 15.96 -4.03 4.03
C LEU A 319 16.55 -5.35 3.51
N THR A 320 16.75 -6.33 4.37
CA THR A 320 17.12 -7.68 3.95
C THR A 320 15.89 -8.49 3.52
N ILE A 321 16.07 -9.48 2.65
CA ILE A 321 14.95 -10.31 2.17
C ILE A 321 14.19 -11.01 3.32
N LYS A 322 14.89 -11.32 4.41
CA LYS A 322 14.28 -11.88 5.63
C LYS A 322 13.39 -10.89 6.37
N GLU A 323 13.79 -9.63 6.43
CA GLU A 323 13.00 -8.60 7.08
C GLU A 323 11.78 -8.23 6.23
N PHE A 324 11.91 -8.30 4.91
CA PHE A 324 10.80 -8.11 3.97
C PHE A 324 9.75 -9.23 4.07
N THR A 325 10.15 -10.50 3.99
CA THR A 325 9.17 -11.60 4.02
C THR A 325 8.72 -11.99 5.42
N GLY A 326 9.51 -11.67 6.45
CA GLY A 326 9.30 -12.17 7.81
C GLY A 326 9.61 -13.66 7.98
N GLU A 327 10.02 -14.36 6.92
CA GLU A 327 10.24 -15.81 6.94
C GLU A 327 11.68 -16.19 7.26
N SER A 328 11.87 -17.22 8.09
CA SER A 328 13.21 -17.66 8.51
C SER A 328 14.05 -18.28 7.38
N LYS A 329 13.41 -18.95 6.42
CA LYS A 329 14.07 -19.65 5.28
C LYS A 329 14.30 -18.76 4.05
N SER A 330 13.80 -17.53 4.06
CA SER A 330 13.89 -16.60 2.93
C SER A 330 15.31 -16.36 2.42
N LYS A 331 16.31 -16.29 3.31
CA LYS A 331 17.72 -16.13 2.92
C LYS A 331 18.24 -17.32 2.14
N ASP A 332 17.89 -18.54 2.56
CA ASP A 332 18.34 -19.77 1.88
C ASP A 332 17.66 -19.90 0.51
N ILE A 333 16.36 -19.57 0.43
CA ILE A 333 15.61 -19.54 -0.83
C ILE A 333 16.24 -18.52 -1.78
N PHE A 334 16.46 -17.30 -1.31
CA PHE A 334 17.08 -16.23 -2.10
C PHE A 334 18.48 -16.62 -2.58
N LYS A 335 19.30 -17.19 -1.69
CA LYS A 335 20.63 -17.71 -2.03
C LYS A 335 20.56 -18.72 -3.17
N ASN A 336 19.64 -19.69 -3.10
CA ASN A 336 19.48 -20.71 -4.13
C ASN A 336 19.06 -20.09 -5.48
N VAL A 337 18.12 -19.13 -5.47
CA VAL A 337 17.71 -18.42 -6.69
C VAL A 337 18.91 -17.70 -7.33
N VAL A 338 19.69 -16.97 -6.55
CA VAL A 338 20.90 -16.28 -7.04
C VAL A 338 21.91 -17.30 -7.59
N TYR A 339 22.16 -18.39 -6.86
CA TYR A 339 23.10 -19.45 -7.28
C TYR A 339 22.67 -20.07 -8.61
N ASP A 340 21.40 -20.41 -8.76
CA ASP A 340 20.86 -21.02 -9.97
C ASP A 340 20.99 -20.07 -11.18
N GLN A 341 20.69 -18.79 -10.98
CA GLN A 341 20.84 -17.76 -12.01
C GLN A 341 22.30 -17.60 -12.44
N ILE A 342 23.23 -17.52 -11.49
CA ILE A 342 24.66 -17.46 -11.80
C ILE A 342 25.11 -18.73 -12.54
N SER A 343 24.73 -19.90 -12.03
CA SER A 343 25.15 -21.20 -12.56
C SER A 343 24.68 -21.43 -14.00
N GLN A 344 23.49 -20.98 -14.35
CA GLN A 344 22.95 -21.06 -15.70
C GLN A 344 23.72 -20.22 -16.72
N ASN A 345 24.26 -19.05 -16.30
CA ASN A 345 24.94 -18.13 -17.21
C ASN A 345 26.47 -18.31 -17.21
N VAL A 346 27.06 -18.65 -16.07
CA VAL A 346 28.52 -18.73 -15.90
C VAL A 346 29.05 -20.17 -15.85
N GLY A 347 28.19 -21.15 -15.51
CA GLY A 347 28.54 -22.56 -15.33
C GLY A 347 28.60 -22.95 -13.85
N SER A 348 28.90 -24.22 -13.57
CA SER A 348 29.01 -24.72 -12.19
C SER A 348 30.17 -24.05 -11.45
N LEU A 349 29.87 -23.43 -10.32
CA LEU A 349 30.81 -22.71 -9.48
C LEU A 349 30.79 -23.27 -8.06
N ASP A 350 31.91 -23.14 -7.37
CA ASP A 350 31.96 -23.34 -5.92
C ASP A 350 31.16 -22.23 -5.23
N ASP A 351 30.08 -22.61 -4.57
CA ASP A 351 29.18 -21.74 -3.81
C ASP A 351 29.95 -20.81 -2.85
N ASN A 352 31.08 -21.27 -2.30
CA ASN A 352 31.90 -20.47 -1.39
C ASN A 352 32.58 -19.26 -2.05
N LYS A 353 32.61 -19.19 -3.39
CA LYS A 353 33.17 -18.06 -4.15
C LYS A 353 32.13 -17.00 -4.49
N ILE A 354 30.85 -17.24 -4.20
CA ILE A 354 29.76 -16.30 -4.49
C ILE A 354 29.50 -15.46 -3.24
N SER A 355 29.51 -14.13 -3.43
CA SER A 355 29.09 -13.19 -2.40
C SER A 355 27.60 -12.92 -2.56
N TYR A 356 26.81 -13.29 -1.55
CA TYR A 356 25.37 -13.10 -1.54
C TYR A 356 25.00 -11.80 -0.82
N ASP A 357 24.44 -10.86 -1.56
CA ASP A 357 23.86 -9.64 -1.02
C ASP A 357 22.36 -9.83 -0.79
N PHE A 358 21.98 -10.11 0.46
CA PHE A 358 20.58 -10.32 0.86
C PHE A 358 19.73 -9.04 0.87
N THR A 359 20.32 -7.89 0.52
CA THR A 359 19.62 -6.61 0.35
C THR A 359 19.44 -6.22 -1.11
N ASN A 360 20.08 -6.93 -2.04
CA ASN A 360 19.99 -6.65 -3.47
C ASN A 360 18.68 -7.21 -4.07
N PHE A 361 17.55 -6.61 -3.71
CA PHE A 361 16.25 -6.90 -4.30
C PHE A 361 15.36 -5.65 -4.23
N GLY A 362 14.40 -5.57 -5.14
CA GLY A 362 13.45 -4.48 -5.16
C GLY A 362 12.32 -4.73 -6.15
N PHE A 363 11.32 -3.86 -6.12
CA PHE A 363 10.20 -3.93 -7.04
C PHE A 363 10.52 -3.26 -8.37
N ILE A 364 10.10 -3.94 -9.42
CA ILE A 364 9.94 -3.37 -10.75
C ILE A 364 8.51 -3.60 -11.22
N ARG A 365 8.12 -2.79 -12.20
CA ARG A 365 6.83 -2.93 -12.87
C ARG A 365 6.99 -3.75 -14.14
N ASN A 366 6.20 -4.82 -14.27
CA ASN A 366 6.17 -5.66 -15.45
C ASN A 366 4.72 -5.92 -15.87
N PHE A 367 4.25 -5.15 -16.86
CA PHE A 367 2.93 -5.24 -17.51
C PHE A 367 1.82 -5.80 -16.61
N GLY A 368 1.37 -4.98 -15.68
CA GLY A 368 0.30 -5.28 -14.77
C GLY A 368 0.75 -5.88 -13.43
N LEU A 369 1.99 -6.33 -13.30
CA LEU A 369 2.47 -6.99 -12.10
C LEU A 369 3.61 -6.20 -11.47
N TRP A 370 3.57 -6.08 -10.13
CA TRP A 370 4.75 -5.76 -9.36
C TRP A 370 5.54 -7.04 -9.17
N GLN A 371 6.81 -7.02 -9.57
CA GLN A 371 7.70 -8.18 -9.56
C GLN A 371 8.99 -7.82 -8.82
N LEU A 372 9.49 -8.76 -8.02
CA LEU A 372 10.79 -8.63 -7.40
C LEU A 372 11.89 -8.88 -8.44
N GLU A 373 12.90 -8.02 -8.45
CA GLU A 373 14.08 -8.16 -9.30
C GLU A 373 15.35 -8.04 -8.45
N SER A 374 16.38 -8.77 -8.85
CA SER A 374 17.73 -8.70 -8.30
C SER A 374 18.75 -8.69 -9.43
N SER A 375 20.02 -8.54 -9.07
CA SER A 375 21.12 -8.61 -10.00
C SER A 375 22.32 -9.34 -9.40
N TYR A 376 23.19 -9.83 -10.26
CA TYR A 376 24.51 -10.29 -9.86
C TYR A 376 25.57 -9.70 -10.77
N GLN A 377 26.78 -9.61 -10.23
CA GLN A 377 27.97 -9.24 -10.97
C GLN A 377 29.10 -10.17 -10.51
N MET A 378 29.78 -10.78 -11.48
CA MET A 378 30.80 -11.77 -11.20
C MET A 378 31.88 -11.76 -12.26
N LYS A 379 33.14 -11.94 -11.83
CA LYS A 379 34.25 -12.09 -12.76
C LYS A 379 34.31 -13.52 -13.28
N LYS A 380 34.42 -13.66 -14.59
CA LYS A 380 34.68 -14.91 -15.29
C LYS A 380 35.92 -14.71 -16.17
N ASP A 381 37.03 -15.33 -15.80
CA ASP A 381 38.33 -15.12 -16.44
C ASP A 381 38.71 -13.62 -16.47
N GLU A 382 38.96 -13.05 -17.65
CA GLU A 382 39.24 -11.61 -17.84
C GLU A 382 37.97 -10.77 -18.07
N ASN A 383 36.79 -11.39 -18.13
CA ASN A 383 35.51 -10.73 -18.41
C ASN A 383 34.66 -10.56 -17.15
N LEU A 384 33.81 -9.54 -17.16
CA LEU A 384 32.83 -9.26 -16.11
C LEU A 384 31.45 -9.67 -16.62
N GLU A 385 30.85 -10.68 -15.98
CA GLU A 385 29.49 -11.11 -16.24
C GLU A 385 28.54 -10.40 -15.28
N GLN A 386 27.47 -9.80 -15.81
CA GLN A 386 26.53 -9.02 -14.99
C GLN A 386 25.12 -9.12 -15.57
N LYS A 387 24.11 -9.37 -14.72
CA LYS A 387 22.74 -9.61 -15.19
C LYS A 387 21.71 -9.30 -14.11
N SER A 388 20.59 -8.70 -14.49
CA SER A 388 19.37 -8.62 -13.68
C SER A 388 18.45 -9.80 -13.96
N PHE A 389 17.72 -10.26 -12.96
CA PHE A 389 16.81 -11.39 -13.06
C PHE A 389 15.64 -11.26 -12.08
N PRO A 390 14.45 -11.77 -12.46
CA PRO A 390 13.30 -11.77 -11.57
C PRO A 390 13.45 -12.79 -10.43
N ILE A 391 12.84 -12.48 -9.29
CA ILE A 391 12.73 -13.40 -8.16
C ILE A 391 11.30 -13.89 -8.05
N ASP A 392 11.12 -15.18 -8.32
CA ASP A 392 9.84 -15.87 -8.13
C ASP A 392 9.83 -16.50 -6.72
N MET A 393 9.53 -15.67 -5.72
CA MET A 393 9.30 -16.12 -4.35
C MET A 393 7.89 -15.76 -3.89
N ALA A 394 7.30 -16.54 -2.98
CA ALA A 394 6.02 -16.19 -2.38
C ALA A 394 6.14 -14.81 -1.70
N ILE A 395 5.43 -13.83 -2.25
CA ILE A 395 5.40 -12.44 -1.77
C ILE A 395 4.36 -12.35 -0.64
N THR A 396 4.39 -11.29 0.16
CA THR A 396 3.39 -11.01 1.21
C THR A 396 1.96 -11.03 0.66
N GLU A 397 0.99 -11.41 1.51
CA GLU A 397 -0.43 -11.54 1.14
C GLU A 397 -1.01 -10.28 0.46
N GLU A 398 -0.57 -9.10 0.87
CA GLU A 398 -1.03 -7.81 0.35
C GLU A 398 -0.63 -7.55 -1.11
N LEU A 399 0.61 -7.90 -1.47
CA LEU A 399 1.08 -7.83 -2.86
C LEU A 399 0.43 -8.88 -3.75
N LEU A 400 0.06 -10.04 -3.18
CA LEU A 400 -0.74 -11.04 -3.89
C LEU A 400 -2.16 -10.52 -4.17
N GLU A 401 -2.73 -9.68 -3.30
CA GLU A 401 -4.04 -9.04 -3.55
C GLU A 401 -3.97 -7.99 -4.67
N GLN A 402 -2.92 -7.15 -4.73
CA GLN A 402 -2.75 -6.18 -5.82
C GLN A 402 -2.57 -6.85 -7.21
N ASN A 403 -2.07 -8.09 -7.22
CA ASN A 403 -1.87 -8.86 -8.43
C ASN A 403 -3.11 -9.69 -8.85
N LYS A 404 -4.18 -9.74 -8.04
CA LYS A 404 -5.46 -10.35 -8.45
C LYS A 404 -6.20 -9.39 -9.38
N LYS A 405 -6.29 -9.76 -10.66
CA LYS A 405 -6.91 -8.95 -11.71
C LYS A 405 -7.98 -9.71 -12.44
N ASP A 406 -9.12 -9.04 -12.68
CA ASP A 406 -10.18 -9.56 -13.53
C ASP A 406 -9.81 -9.33 -15.01
N ILE A 407 -9.07 -8.25 -15.29
CA ILE A 407 -8.62 -7.87 -16.64
C ILE A 407 -7.26 -8.50 -16.97
N THR A 408 -7.17 -9.18 -18.12
CA THR A 408 -5.93 -9.85 -18.58
C THR A 408 -5.07 -8.96 -19.47
N VAL A 409 -3.78 -9.30 -19.58
CA VAL A 409 -2.83 -8.64 -20.50
C VAL A 409 -3.32 -8.69 -21.95
N ASP A 410 -3.89 -9.82 -22.39
CA ASP A 410 -4.39 -9.98 -23.75
C ASP A 410 -5.56 -9.04 -24.04
N MET A 411 -6.47 -8.85 -23.07
CA MET A 411 -7.57 -7.90 -23.20
C MET A 411 -7.05 -6.47 -23.40
N ILE A 412 -6.01 -6.08 -22.65
CA ILE A 412 -5.36 -4.77 -22.79
C ILE A 412 -4.66 -4.64 -24.13
N LYS A 413 -3.89 -5.66 -24.56
CA LYS A 413 -3.18 -5.63 -25.85
C LYS A 413 -4.12 -5.60 -27.05
N ASN A 414 -5.31 -6.19 -26.94
CA ASN A 414 -6.33 -6.15 -27.98
C ASN A 414 -6.96 -4.76 -28.14
N ILE A 415 -7.13 -4.00 -27.06
CA ILE A 415 -7.62 -2.61 -27.15
C ILE A 415 -6.50 -1.62 -27.50
N ASN A 416 -5.28 -1.88 -27.04
CA ASN A 416 -4.13 -1.01 -27.26
C ASN A 416 -2.83 -1.84 -27.31
N SER A 417 -2.37 -2.12 -28.53
CA SER A 417 -1.15 -2.90 -28.77
C SER A 417 0.11 -2.21 -28.24
N HIS A 418 0.08 -0.87 -28.12
CA HIS A 418 1.15 -0.02 -27.62
C HIS A 418 1.14 0.13 -26.08
N ALA A 419 0.19 -0.49 -25.38
CA ALA A 419 0.19 -0.50 -23.92
C ALA A 419 1.54 -1.00 -23.39
N LYS A 420 2.09 -0.29 -22.42
CA LYS A 420 3.30 -0.62 -21.66
C LYS A 420 2.94 -1.24 -20.32
N ASP A 421 1.87 -0.75 -19.70
CA ASP A 421 1.39 -1.20 -18.40
C ASP A 421 -0.10 -0.90 -18.20
N TYR A 422 -0.72 -1.48 -17.16
CA TYR A 422 -2.11 -1.22 -16.80
C TYR A 422 -2.43 -1.45 -15.31
N PHE A 423 -3.43 -0.72 -14.82
CA PHE A 423 -3.92 -0.74 -13.45
C PHE A 423 -5.45 -0.84 -13.45
N GLU A 424 -5.98 -1.88 -12.81
CA GLU A 424 -7.41 -2.03 -12.60
C GLU A 424 -7.83 -1.24 -11.36
N LEU A 425 -8.88 -0.45 -11.47
CA LEU A 425 -9.39 0.29 -10.31
C LEU A 425 -10.23 -0.64 -9.43
N VAL A 426 -10.17 -0.45 -8.09
CA VAL A 426 -10.87 -1.30 -7.12
C VAL A 426 -12.38 -1.29 -7.33
N ASN A 427 -12.94 -0.19 -7.85
CA ASN A 427 -14.37 -0.12 -8.20
C ASN A 427 -14.74 -1.01 -9.41
N GLY A 428 -13.76 -1.53 -10.15
CA GLY A 428 -13.91 -2.40 -11.31
C GLY A 428 -14.57 -1.74 -12.52
N GLN A 429 -14.66 -0.42 -12.55
CA GLN A 429 -15.33 0.34 -13.61
C GLN A 429 -14.35 0.99 -14.58
N TYR A 430 -13.09 1.05 -14.20
CA TYR A 430 -12.07 1.64 -15.02
C TYR A 430 -10.81 0.79 -15.01
N VAL A 431 -10.09 0.88 -16.11
CA VAL A 431 -8.71 0.43 -16.20
C VAL A 431 -7.88 1.58 -16.75
N ALA A 432 -6.82 1.93 -16.02
CA ALA A 432 -5.81 2.87 -16.49
C ALA A 432 -4.77 2.09 -17.30
N VAL A 433 -4.48 2.52 -18.52
CA VAL A 433 -3.51 1.90 -19.41
C VAL A 433 -2.44 2.92 -19.74
N GLN A 434 -1.20 2.61 -19.42
CA GLN A 434 -0.06 3.45 -19.75
C GLN A 434 0.46 3.09 -21.14
N THR A 435 0.60 4.08 -22.01
CA THR A 435 1.36 4.02 -23.27
C THR A 435 2.68 4.80 -23.09
N PRO A 436 3.56 4.85 -24.10
CA PRO A 436 4.78 5.67 -24.00
C PRO A 436 4.53 7.17 -23.76
N ASP A 437 3.38 7.68 -24.20
CA ASP A 437 3.05 9.09 -24.31
C ASP A 437 1.75 9.49 -23.58
N GLU A 438 0.97 8.56 -23.06
CA GLU A 438 -0.28 8.84 -22.37
C GLU A 438 -0.59 7.85 -21.23
N ILE A 439 -1.47 8.27 -20.31
CA ILE A 439 -2.23 7.38 -19.43
C ILE A 439 -3.70 7.46 -19.83
N LEU A 440 -4.22 6.36 -20.36
CA LEU A 440 -5.57 6.24 -20.92
C LEU A 440 -6.50 5.58 -19.91
N PHE A 441 -7.66 6.18 -19.64
CA PHE A 441 -8.66 5.60 -18.75
C PHE A 441 -9.81 5.03 -19.56
N TYR A 442 -9.95 3.71 -19.58
CA TYR A 442 -11.06 3.02 -20.25
C TYR A 442 -12.15 2.67 -19.26
N ASN A 443 -13.40 2.66 -19.71
CA ASN A 443 -14.50 2.09 -18.94
C ASN A 443 -14.45 0.56 -19.00
N VAL A 444 -14.84 -0.10 -17.92
CA VAL A 444 -15.04 -1.55 -17.83
C VAL A 444 -16.51 -1.80 -17.53
N ARG A 445 -17.17 -2.60 -18.37
CA ARG A 445 -18.58 -2.98 -18.22
C ARG A 445 -18.72 -4.49 -18.44
N ASN A 446 -19.31 -5.18 -17.47
CA ASN A 446 -19.52 -6.63 -17.53
C ASN A 446 -18.22 -7.42 -17.80
N GLY A 447 -17.10 -6.96 -17.22
CA GLY A 447 -15.77 -7.57 -17.42
C GLY A 447 -15.15 -7.31 -18.80
N LEU A 448 -15.75 -6.46 -19.64
CA LEU A 448 -15.20 -6.06 -20.93
C LEU A 448 -14.76 -4.60 -20.89
N ILE A 449 -13.64 -4.32 -21.56
CA ILE A 449 -13.10 -2.97 -21.67
C ILE A 449 -13.75 -2.28 -22.88
N ASP A 450 -14.27 -1.07 -22.68
CA ASP A 450 -14.71 -0.22 -23.77
C ASP A 450 -13.50 0.08 -24.68
N PRO A 451 -13.60 -0.09 -26.01
CA PRO A 451 -12.47 0.18 -26.90
C PRO A 451 -12.07 1.67 -26.92
N ASN A 452 -12.95 2.58 -26.51
CA ASN A 452 -12.65 4.01 -26.49
C ASN A 452 -12.30 4.47 -25.06
N PRO A 453 -11.17 5.18 -24.86
CA PRO A 453 -10.85 5.75 -23.57
C PRO A 453 -11.86 6.86 -23.22
N LYS A 454 -12.28 6.92 -21.96
CA LYS A 454 -13.12 8.01 -21.41
C LYS A 454 -12.36 9.34 -21.43
N PHE A 455 -11.06 9.30 -21.14
CA PHE A 455 -10.13 10.43 -21.22
C PHE A 455 -8.69 9.93 -21.21
N SER A 456 -7.74 10.82 -21.51
CA SER A 456 -6.30 10.57 -21.44
C SER A 456 -5.58 11.66 -20.65
N ILE A 457 -4.40 11.32 -20.13
CA ILE A 457 -3.43 12.24 -19.54
C ILE A 457 -2.18 12.17 -20.41
N GLN A 458 -1.80 13.29 -21.01
CA GLN A 458 -0.60 13.36 -21.84
C GLN A 458 0.67 13.29 -20.97
N LEU A 459 1.64 12.50 -21.43
CA LEU A 459 2.98 12.39 -20.88
C LEU A 459 3.95 13.05 -21.86
N SER A 460 4.67 14.07 -21.40
CA SER A 460 5.59 14.84 -22.26
C SER A 460 6.94 14.16 -22.46
N ASN A 461 7.32 13.28 -21.54
CA ASN A 461 8.58 12.56 -21.54
C ASN A 461 8.38 11.10 -21.16
N SER A 462 9.42 10.28 -21.33
CA SER A 462 9.42 8.87 -20.93
C SER A 462 9.06 8.74 -19.45
N THR A 463 7.93 8.12 -19.17
CA THR A 463 7.37 8.06 -17.81
C THR A 463 7.15 6.60 -17.38
N ASP A 464 7.33 6.34 -16.09
CA ASP A 464 6.97 5.10 -15.41
C ASP A 464 6.01 5.40 -14.26
N ILE A 465 4.94 4.63 -14.12
CA ILE A 465 4.09 4.67 -12.92
C ILE A 465 4.81 3.91 -11.82
N ILE A 466 5.07 4.58 -10.69
CA ILE A 466 5.80 4.04 -9.53
C ILE A 466 4.91 3.93 -8.29
N MET A 467 3.68 4.44 -8.35
CA MET A 467 2.69 4.38 -7.27
C MET A 467 1.29 4.45 -7.87
N PHE A 468 0.36 3.66 -7.34
CA PHE A 468 -1.04 3.69 -7.75
C PHE A 468 -1.95 3.43 -6.54
N GLU A 469 -2.44 4.51 -5.94
CA GLU A 469 -3.21 4.49 -4.70
C GLU A 469 -4.65 4.92 -4.95
N GLN A 470 -5.62 4.34 -4.22
CA GLN A 470 -7.04 4.53 -4.51
C GLN A 470 -7.87 4.83 -3.26
N GLY A 471 -8.68 5.89 -3.31
CA GLY A 471 -9.69 6.22 -2.30
C GLY A 471 -11.10 6.06 -2.86
N LEU A 472 -11.98 5.36 -2.15
CA LEU A 472 -13.37 5.13 -2.55
C LEU A 472 -14.37 5.90 -1.67
N GLY A 473 -15.53 6.25 -2.23
CA GLY A 473 -16.64 6.85 -1.50
C GLY A 473 -16.25 8.18 -0.83
N SER A 474 -16.46 8.28 0.49
CA SER A 474 -16.11 9.50 1.25
C SER A 474 -14.60 9.78 1.28
N TYR A 475 -13.75 8.75 1.08
CA TYR A 475 -12.32 8.94 0.99
C TYR A 475 -11.90 9.56 -0.33
N ALA A 476 -12.65 9.34 -1.42
CA ALA A 476 -12.34 9.96 -2.70
C ALA A 476 -12.34 11.50 -2.60
N GLU A 477 -13.40 12.08 -2.03
CA GLU A 477 -13.50 13.53 -1.81
C GLU A 477 -12.44 14.04 -0.83
N LYS A 478 -12.17 13.29 0.25
CA LYS A 478 -11.14 13.65 1.23
C LYS A 478 -9.74 13.71 0.58
N TRP A 479 -9.41 12.74 -0.26
CA TRP A 479 -8.12 12.64 -0.93
C TRP A 479 -7.92 13.78 -1.93
N GLU A 480 -8.91 14.06 -2.76
CA GLU A 480 -8.91 15.19 -3.70
C GLU A 480 -8.66 16.49 -2.95
N LYS A 481 -9.46 16.76 -1.91
CA LYS A 481 -9.32 17.98 -1.11
C LYS A 481 -7.93 18.10 -0.46
N LEU A 482 -7.45 17.05 0.20
CA LEU A 482 -6.15 17.08 0.87
C LEU A 482 -5.01 17.22 -0.13
N PHE A 483 -5.14 16.67 -1.33
CA PHE A 483 -4.17 16.87 -2.40
C PHE A 483 -4.12 18.34 -2.83
N SER A 484 -5.27 18.95 -3.15
CA SER A 484 -5.33 20.35 -3.59
C SER A 484 -4.89 21.33 -2.50
N ASP A 485 -5.27 21.08 -1.23
CA ASP A 485 -4.95 21.97 -0.10
C ASP A 485 -3.45 21.97 0.26
N ASN A 486 -2.72 20.89 -0.07
CA ASN A 486 -1.33 20.70 0.36
C ASN A 486 -0.32 20.67 -0.79
N ASN A 487 -0.74 20.93 -2.03
CA ASN A 487 0.14 20.95 -3.19
C ASN A 487 -0.04 22.20 -4.04
N ILE A 488 1.04 22.61 -4.69
CA ILE A 488 0.98 23.59 -5.77
C ILE A 488 0.61 22.83 -7.04
N ILE A 489 -0.60 23.07 -7.53
CA ILE A 489 -1.09 22.42 -8.75
C ILE A 489 -0.39 23.03 -9.97
N ILE A 490 0.19 22.15 -10.80
CA ILE A 490 0.81 22.51 -12.07
C ILE A 490 -0.11 22.07 -13.22
N HIS A 491 -0.27 22.95 -14.21
CA HIS A 491 -1.17 22.78 -15.35
C HIS A 491 -0.41 22.50 -16.64
#